data_AF-A0A6V7JH82-F1
#
_entry.id   AF-A0A6V7JH82-F1
#
_cell.length_a   1.000
_cell.length_b   1.000
_cell.length_c   1.000
_cell.angle_alpha   90.00
_cell.angle_beta   90.00
_cell.angle_gamma   90.00
#
_symmetry.space_group_name_H-M   'P 1'
#
loop_
_entity.id
_entity.type
_entity.pdbx_description
1 polymer ?
#
loop_
_entity_poly.entity_id
_entity_poly.type
_entity_poly.pdbx_seq_one_letter_code
_entity_poly.pdbx_strand_id
1 'polypeptide(L)'
;SLFADMGSFVKDADHHQRQVLTDCTNFVMPHYLKFNSISFGAGILVILGPLTSDQPLPLEAEFPFPVDQQPVYGIIYFFESICIIQCCCTGGLDCQIGILLWFAKCRLDLLSEKLRNVRSSVELRKCIKAHQYLL
;
A
#
# COMPACT_ATOMS: atom_id res chain seq x y z
N SER A 1 5.04 9.16 -13.51
CA SER A 1 4.42 8.14 -12.63
C SER A 1 3.50 8.85 -11.66
N LEU A 2 2.43 8.19 -11.19
CA LEU A 2 1.40 8.83 -10.36
C LEU A 2 1.97 9.49 -9.08
N PHE A 3 3.07 8.94 -8.55
CA PHE A 3 3.87 9.53 -7.46
C PHE A 3 4.58 10.85 -7.83
N ALA A 4 5.10 10.97 -9.06
CA ALA A 4 5.70 12.22 -9.54
C ALA A 4 4.65 13.33 -9.74
N ASP A 5 3.45 12.94 -10.19
CA ASP A 5 2.31 13.86 -10.32
C ASP A 5 1.79 14.31 -8.95
N MET A 6 1.78 13.41 -7.96
CA MET A 6 1.48 13.76 -6.57
C MET A 6 2.51 14.75 -6.01
N GLY A 7 3.81 14.51 -6.23
CA GLY A 7 4.89 15.37 -5.74
C GLY A 7 4.86 16.78 -6.34
N SER A 8 4.61 16.90 -7.64
CA SER A 8 4.45 18.21 -8.30
C SER A 8 3.20 18.93 -7.81
N PHE A 9 2.07 18.24 -7.68
CA PHE A 9 0.84 18.84 -7.16
C PHE A 9 0.97 19.37 -5.73
N VAL A 10 1.64 18.62 -4.84
CA VAL A 10 1.91 19.07 -3.47
C VAL A 10 2.73 20.37 -3.47
N LYS A 11 3.63 20.53 -4.44
CA LYS A 11 4.49 21.71 -4.57
C LYS A 11 3.70 22.94 -5.01
N ASP A 12 2.77 22.77 -5.96
CA ASP A 12 2.01 23.86 -6.58
C ASP A 12 0.66 24.16 -5.90
N ALA A 13 0.28 23.40 -4.87
CA ALA A 13 -1.01 23.55 -4.18
C ALA A 13 -1.14 24.86 -3.40
N ASP A 14 -2.29 25.52 -3.54
CA ASP A 14 -2.72 26.70 -2.76
C ASP A 14 -2.97 26.36 -1.28
N HIS A 15 -3.01 27.37 -0.39
CA HIS A 15 -3.16 27.19 1.06
C HIS A 15 -4.39 26.35 1.42
N HIS A 16 -5.52 26.54 0.73
CA HIS A 16 -6.72 25.74 0.97
C HIS A 16 -6.57 24.28 0.50
N GLN A 17 -5.94 24.08 -0.66
CA GLN A 17 -5.72 22.74 -1.22
C GLN A 17 -4.72 21.94 -0.38
N ARG A 18 -3.71 22.62 0.17
CA ARG A 18 -2.74 22.04 1.11
C ARG A 18 -3.40 21.57 2.39
N GLN A 19 -4.37 22.32 2.92
CA GLN A 19 -5.08 21.93 4.13
C GLN A 19 -5.88 20.65 3.91
N VAL A 20 -6.70 20.59 2.85
CA VAL A 20 -7.47 19.38 2.48
C VAL A 20 -6.54 18.18 2.26
N LEU A 21 -5.40 18.38 1.59
CA LEU A 21 -4.42 17.32 1.37
C LEU A 21 -3.74 16.85 2.66
N THR A 22 -3.46 17.78 3.58
CA THR A 22 -2.85 17.48 4.87
C THR A 22 -3.82 16.70 5.74
N ASP A 23 -5.10 17.07 5.77
CA ASP A 23 -6.15 16.33 6.48
C ASP A 23 -6.33 14.92 5.91
N CYS A 24 -6.36 14.81 4.58
CA CYS A 24 -6.42 13.56 3.84
C CYS A 24 -5.23 12.64 4.15
N THR A 25 -4.02 13.21 4.24
CA THR A 25 -2.78 12.48 4.56
C THR A 25 -2.74 12.06 6.03
N ASN A 26 -3.08 12.96 6.96
CA ASN A 26 -3.09 12.70 8.39
C ASN A 26 -4.08 11.60 8.79
N PHE A 27 -5.18 11.46 8.05
CA PHE A 27 -6.13 10.37 8.26
C PHE A 27 -5.53 8.98 7.92
N VAL A 28 -4.78 8.88 6.82
CA VAL A 28 -4.26 7.58 6.32
C VAL A 28 -2.91 7.21 6.94
N MET A 29 -2.09 8.20 7.29
CA MET A 29 -0.76 8.05 7.89
C MET A 29 -0.72 7.06 9.08
N PRO A 30 -1.58 7.15 10.11
CA PRO A 30 -1.52 6.23 11.24
C PRO A 30 -1.86 4.79 10.84
N HIS A 31 -2.75 4.59 9.88
CA HIS A 31 -3.09 3.25 9.39
C HIS A 31 -1.93 2.63 8.61
N TYR A 32 -1.30 3.40 7.73
CA TYR A 32 -0.13 2.97 6.97
C TYR A 32 1.05 2.60 7.88
N LEU A 33 1.38 3.48 8.85
CA LEU A 33 2.50 3.27 9.77
C LEU A 33 2.27 2.07 10.68
N LYS A 34 1.05 1.88 11.18
CA LYS A 34 0.70 0.72 12.02
C LYS A 34 0.81 -0.58 11.23
N PHE A 35 0.21 -0.65 10.04
CA PHE A 35 0.24 -1.85 9.21
C PHE A 35 1.67 -2.24 8.84
N ASN A 36 2.49 -1.30 8.34
CA ASN A 36 3.87 -1.58 7.96
C ASN A 36 4.73 -1.98 9.16
N SER A 37 4.60 -1.29 10.29
CA SER A 37 5.35 -1.62 11.50
C SER A 37 5.03 -3.02 12.01
N ILE A 38 3.74 -3.40 12.04
CA ILE A 38 3.31 -4.74 12.47
C ILE A 38 3.80 -5.79 11.47
N SER A 39 3.64 -5.55 10.16
CA SER A 39 4.00 -6.51 9.13
C SER A 39 5.51 -6.80 9.10
N PHE A 40 6.34 -5.75 9.24
CA PHE A 40 7.78 -5.91 9.31
C PHE A 40 8.25 -6.60 10.61
N GLY A 41 7.66 -6.22 11.75
CA GLY A 41 7.94 -6.86 13.03
C GLY A 41 7.58 -8.35 13.02
N ALA A 42 6.41 -8.69 12.49
CA ALA A 42 5.97 -10.08 12.34
C ALA A 42 6.89 -10.87 11.41
N GLY A 43 7.28 -10.30 10.26
CA GLY A 43 8.20 -10.95 9.33
C GLY A 43 9.56 -11.28 9.96
N ILE A 44 10.13 -10.33 10.72
CA ILE A 44 11.38 -10.56 11.47
C ILE A 44 11.21 -11.68 12.49
N LEU A 45 10.12 -11.66 13.27
CA LEU A 45 9.86 -12.67 14.29
C LEU A 45 9.71 -14.07 13.69
N VAL A 46 9.06 -14.20 12.53
CA VAL A 46 8.91 -15.49 11.84
C VAL A 46 10.25 -16.01 11.30
N ILE A 47 11.08 -15.14 10.72
CA ILE A 47 12.40 -15.54 10.20
C ILE A 47 13.36 -15.92 11.34
N LEU A 48 13.31 -15.21 12.48
CA LEU A 48 14.15 -15.46 13.65
C LEU A 48 13.58 -16.54 14.59
N GLY A 49 12.30 -16.89 14.46
CA GLY A 49 11.64 -17.90 15.30
C GLY A 49 12.41 -19.22 15.37
N PRO A 50 12.83 -19.82 14.24
CA PRO A 50 13.63 -21.05 14.19
C PRO A 50 15.03 -20.94 14.80
N LEU A 51 15.54 -19.73 15.02
CA LEU A 51 16.84 -19.52 15.67
C LEU A 51 16.73 -19.53 17.20
N THR A 52 15.51 -19.35 17.74
CA THR A 52 15.24 -19.25 19.18
C THR A 52 14.40 -20.40 19.72
N SER A 53 13.74 -21.14 18.84
CA SER A 53 12.91 -22.31 19.13
C SER A 53 13.53 -23.54 18.48
N ASP A 54 13.36 -24.74 19.06
CA ASP A 54 13.78 -26.03 18.48
C ASP A 54 12.99 -26.41 17.19
N GLN A 55 12.25 -25.45 16.61
CA GLN A 55 11.42 -25.65 15.45
C GLN A 55 12.29 -25.60 14.18
N PRO A 56 12.23 -26.62 13.31
CA PRO A 56 13.17 -26.75 12.20
C PRO A 56 12.98 -25.66 11.13
N LEU A 57 11.76 -25.16 10.90
CA LEU A 57 11.46 -24.23 9.81
C LEU A 57 10.69 -22.98 10.29
N PRO A 58 10.84 -21.83 9.60
CA PRO A 58 10.09 -20.58 9.86
C PRO A 58 8.58 -20.78 9.88
N LEU A 59 8.09 -21.69 9.05
CA LEU A 59 6.68 -22.05 8.96
C LEU A 59 6.49 -23.50 9.41
N GLU A 60 5.43 -23.74 10.18
CA GLU A 60 4.99 -25.08 10.51
C GLU A 60 4.30 -25.69 9.28
N ALA A 61 5.07 -26.41 8.46
CA ALA A 61 4.61 -27.05 7.23
C ALA A 61 4.92 -28.55 7.23
N GLU A 62 3.91 -29.37 6.94
CA GLU A 62 4.10 -30.82 6.73
C GLU A 62 4.57 -31.07 5.29
N PHE A 63 5.80 -31.58 5.15
CA PHE A 63 6.35 -31.94 3.84
C PHE A 63 6.22 -33.44 3.58
N PRO A 64 5.80 -33.87 2.37
CA PRO A 64 5.68 -35.29 2.02
C PRO A 64 7.04 -35.98 1.75
N PHE A 65 8.15 -35.32 2.06
CA PHE A 65 9.52 -35.78 1.87
C PHE A 65 10.38 -35.41 3.09
N PRO A 66 11.44 -36.16 3.40
CA PRO A 66 12.30 -35.89 4.56
C PRO A 66 13.04 -34.56 4.38
N VAL A 67 12.82 -33.63 5.31
CA VAL A 67 13.42 -32.29 5.29
C VAL A 67 14.68 -32.20 6.16
N ASP A 68 14.92 -33.21 7.01
CA ASP A 68 16.04 -33.26 7.97
C ASP A 68 17.41 -33.46 7.32
N GLN A 69 17.46 -33.72 6.00
CA GLN A 69 18.70 -33.99 5.27
C GLN A 69 19.19 -32.74 4.52
N GLN A 70 20.43 -32.31 4.81
CA GLN A 70 21.11 -31.30 3.98
C GLN A 70 21.35 -31.89 2.57
N PRO A 71 21.10 -31.15 1.47
CA PRO A 71 20.89 -29.70 1.37
C PRO A 71 19.42 -29.24 1.32
N VAL A 72 18.46 -30.16 1.37
CA VAL A 72 17.02 -29.89 1.14
C VAL A 72 16.49 -28.87 2.14
N TYR A 73 16.89 -29.01 3.41
CA TYR A 73 16.59 -28.05 4.48
C TYR A 73 16.92 -26.59 4.12
N GLY A 74 18.14 -26.33 3.66
CA GLY A 74 18.61 -24.97 3.37
C GLY A 74 17.88 -24.34 2.19
N ILE A 75 17.50 -25.16 1.21
CA ILE A 75 16.72 -24.72 0.05
C ILE A 75 15.32 -24.29 0.51
N ILE A 76 14.66 -25.09 1.33
CA ILE A 76 13.31 -24.80 1.83
C ILE A 76 13.32 -23.55 2.72
N TYR A 77 14.26 -23.46 3.65
CA TYR A 77 14.45 -22.28 4.49
C TYR A 77 14.63 -21.00 3.65
N PHE A 78 15.42 -21.08 2.58
CA PHE A 78 15.65 -19.95 1.67
C PHE A 78 14.37 -19.55 0.91
N PHE A 79 13.62 -20.51 0.39
CA PHE A 79 12.35 -20.24 -0.29
C PHE A 79 11.29 -19.66 0.66
N GLU A 80 11.14 -20.23 1.86
CA GLU A 80 10.21 -19.72 2.86
C GLU A 80 10.56 -18.29 3.27
N SER A 81 11.85 -18.01 3.46
CA SER A 81 12.34 -16.65 3.75
C SER A 81 11.97 -15.67 2.63
N ILE A 82 12.14 -16.06 1.36
CA ILE A 82 11.73 -15.22 0.22
C ILE A 82 10.22 -14.99 0.22
N CYS A 83 9.42 -16.03 0.43
CA CYS A 83 7.97 -15.92 0.47
C CYS A 83 7.50 -14.98 1.59
N ILE A 84 8.09 -15.08 2.79
CA ILE A 84 7.79 -14.18 3.92
C ILE A 84 8.12 -12.73 3.56
N ILE A 85 9.32 -12.48 3.01
CA ILE A 85 9.73 -11.14 2.57
C ILE A 85 8.76 -10.61 1.51
N GLN A 86 8.40 -11.44 0.54
CA GLN A 86 7.48 -11.05 -0.53
C GLN A 86 6.10 -10.70 0.01
N CYS A 87 5.55 -11.49 0.95
CA CYS A 87 4.28 -11.20 1.62
C CYS A 87 4.31 -9.85 2.38
N CYS A 88 5.41 -9.56 3.09
CA CYS A 88 5.60 -8.26 3.74
C CYS A 88 5.63 -7.11 2.71
N CYS A 89 6.29 -7.30 1.57
CA CYS A 89 6.34 -6.31 0.51
C CYS A 89 5.00 -6.11 -0.20
N THR A 90 4.26 -7.17 -0.51
CA THR A 90 2.98 -7.08 -1.23
C THR A 90 1.90 -6.40 -0.38
N GLY A 91 1.86 -6.68 0.93
CA GLY A 91 0.97 -5.92 1.82
C GLY A 91 1.29 -4.42 1.83
N GLY A 92 2.57 -4.06 1.71
CA GLY A 92 3.01 -2.68 1.54
C GLY A 92 2.52 -2.04 0.24
N LEU A 93 2.50 -2.79 -0.87
CA LEU A 93 1.98 -2.33 -2.17
C LEU A 93 0.47 -2.07 -2.11
N ASP A 94 -0.31 -2.95 -1.48
CA ASP A 94 -1.75 -2.75 -1.31
C ASP A 94 -2.05 -1.47 -0.53
N CYS A 95 -1.25 -1.19 0.51
CA CYS A 95 -1.35 0.05 1.26
C CYS A 95 -0.97 1.28 0.42
N GLN A 96 0.05 1.17 -0.45
CA GLN A 96 0.41 2.25 -1.40
C GLN A 96 -0.71 2.53 -2.39
N ILE A 97 -1.34 1.49 -2.95
CA ILE A 97 -2.49 1.63 -3.85
C ILE A 97 -3.65 2.30 -3.11
N GLY A 98 -3.93 1.90 -1.86
CA GLY A 98 -4.94 2.53 -1.01
C GLY A 98 -4.69 4.03 -0.79
N ILE A 99 -3.45 4.44 -0.53
CA ILE A 99 -3.08 5.86 -0.38
C ILE A 99 -3.31 6.63 -1.68
N LEU A 100 -2.92 6.06 -2.83
CA LEU A 100 -3.12 6.70 -4.13
C LEU A 100 -4.61 6.87 -4.46
N LEU A 101 -5.42 5.86 -4.15
CA LEU A 101 -6.87 5.93 -4.30
C LEU A 101 -7.50 7.00 -3.39
N TRP A 102 -7.05 7.09 -2.15
CA TRP A 102 -7.52 8.11 -1.21
C TRP A 102 -7.14 9.53 -1.66
N PHE A 103 -5.90 9.69 -2.15
CA PHE A 103 -5.44 10.94 -2.75
C PHE A 103 -6.27 11.32 -3.98
N ALA A 104 -6.54 10.36 -4.88
CA ALA A 104 -7.40 10.57 -6.04
C ALA A 104 -8.81 11.00 -5.62
N LYS A 105 -9.37 10.39 -4.57
CA LYS A 105 -10.65 10.77 -4.00
C LYS A 105 -10.64 12.20 -3.45
N CYS A 106 -9.64 12.57 -2.66
CA CYS A 106 -9.50 13.95 -2.15
C CYS A 106 -9.36 14.99 -3.29
N ARG A 107 -8.67 14.63 -4.38
CA ARG A 107 -8.59 15.44 -5.60
C ARG A 107 -9.95 15.60 -6.30
N LEU A 108 -10.72 14.52 -6.40
CA LEU A 108 -12.07 14.54 -6.97
C LEU A 108 -13.03 15.38 -6.12
N ASP A 109 -12.95 15.29 -4.79
CA ASP A 109 -13.75 16.09 -3.86
C ASP A 109 -13.44 17.60 -4.03
N LEU A 110 -12.17 17.96 -4.10
CA LEU A 110 -11.73 19.35 -4.34
C LEU A 110 -12.15 19.87 -5.73
N LEU A 111 -12.08 19.01 -6.75
CA LEU A 111 -12.54 19.34 -8.09
C LEU A 111 -14.07 19.53 -8.11
N SER A 112 -14.81 18.67 -7.40
CA SER A 112 -16.25 18.74 -7.23
C SER A 112 -16.67 20.03 -6.52
N GLU A 113 -15.93 20.46 -5.49
CA GLU A 113 -16.18 21.74 -4.80
C GLU A 113 -15.99 22.96 -5.71
N LYS A 114 -14.90 22.98 -6.50
CA LYS A 114 -14.70 24.02 -7.52
C LYS A 114 -15.83 24.02 -8.55
N LEU A 115 -16.25 22.83 -8.99
CA LEU A 115 -17.34 22.67 -9.96
C LEU A 115 -18.72 23.01 -9.38
N ARG A 116 -18.93 22.89 -8.06
CA ARG A 116 -20.16 23.29 -7.37
C ARG A 116 -20.24 24.80 -7.13
N ASN A 117 -19.09 25.45 -6.92
CA ASN A 117 -18.99 26.91 -6.89
C ASN A 117 -19.19 27.53 -8.29
N VAL A 118 -18.99 26.77 -9.37
CA VAL A 118 -19.40 27.13 -10.73
C VAL A 118 -20.86 26.72 -10.93
N ARG A 119 -21.74 27.70 -11.18
CA ARG A 119 -23.20 27.61 -10.98
C ARG A 119 -24.00 26.68 -11.92
N SER A 120 -23.45 25.61 -12.52
CA SER A 120 -24.20 24.73 -13.44
C SER A 120 -23.78 23.25 -13.46
N SER A 121 -24.70 22.37 -13.08
CA SER A 121 -24.60 20.89 -13.10
C SER A 121 -24.40 20.26 -14.49
N VAL A 122 -24.43 21.07 -15.55
CA VAL A 122 -24.36 20.64 -16.95
C VAL A 122 -22.91 20.40 -17.42
N GLU A 123 -21.93 21.14 -16.89
CA GLU A 123 -20.51 20.98 -17.26
C GLU A 123 -19.87 19.77 -16.56
N LEU A 124 -20.28 19.47 -15.32
CA LEU A 124 -19.90 18.26 -14.58
C LEU A 124 -20.30 16.99 -15.37
N ARG A 125 -21.50 16.99 -15.96
CA ARG A 125 -22.02 15.87 -16.75
C ARG A 125 -21.29 15.73 -18.09
N LYS A 126 -20.76 16.82 -18.66
CA LYS A 126 -19.89 16.79 -19.85
C LYS A 126 -18.51 16.23 -19.53
N CYS A 127 -17.92 16.60 -18.39
CA CYS A 127 -16.60 16.13 -17.99
C CYS A 127 -16.61 14.64 -17.64
N ILE A 128 -17.63 14.16 -16.91
CA ILE A 128 -17.82 12.72 -16.62
C ILE A 128 -18.03 11.92 -17.91
N LYS A 129 -18.78 12.45 -18.89
CA LYS A 129 -18.92 11.81 -20.22
C LYS A 129 -17.62 11.80 -21.02
N ALA A 130 -16.84 12.87 -20.98
CA ALA A 130 -15.55 12.94 -21.68
C ALA A 130 -14.53 11.97 -21.06
N HIS A 131 -14.54 11.81 -19.73
CA HIS A 131 -13.67 10.87 -19.04
C HIS A 131 -14.09 9.40 -19.24
N GLN A 132 -15.39 9.12 -19.40
CA GLN A 132 -15.87 7.80 -19.84
C GLN A 132 -15.56 7.46 -21.31
N TYR A 133 -15.28 8.46 -22.16
CA TYR A 133 -14.95 8.25 -23.56
C TYR A 133 -13.44 8.05 -23.81
N LEU A 134 -12.61 8.39 -22.82
CA LEU A 134 -11.15 8.26 -22.87
C LEU A 134 -10.63 7.01 -22.15
N LEU A 135 -11.54 6.10 -21.77
CA LEU A 135 -11.22 4.75 -21.32
C LEU A 135 -11.17 3.81 -22.53
#